data_AF-A0A0F9Q4T9-F1
#
_entry.id   AF-A0A0F9Q4T9-F1
#
_cell.length_a   1.000
_cell.length_b   1.000
_cell.length_c   1.000
_cell.angle_alpha   90.00
_cell.angle_beta   90.00
_cell.angle_gamma   90.00
#
_symmetry.space_group_name_H-M   'P 1'
#
loop_
_entity.id
_entity.type
_entity.pdbx_description
1 polymer ?
#
loop_
_entity_poly.entity_id
_entity_poly.type
_entity_poly.pdbx_seq_one_letter_code
_entity_poly.pdbx_strand_id
1 'polypeptide(L)'
;PAKPGDTRKKKKQTLEQKLWVDGKGVYIPTDNLRMILIGNKHRTGAAKIYGSEYESKKGKRYLDFAKACIWVVGDNGKVYFEKARKTWDDVDVRSFINATGGRDTTERPVLNTPWSLNFKVQVTDDSVPSDIVKEFYKVGGMRCGLGVYGPTFGRFIIKEWKAS
;
A
#
# COMPACT_ATOMS: atom_id res chain seq x y z
N PRO A 1 6.24 -9.90 -12.83
CA PRO A 1 4.77 -10.16 -12.75
C PRO A 1 3.95 -8.98 -13.27
N ALA A 2 3.00 -9.22 -14.18
CA ALA A 2 2.09 -8.18 -14.68
C ALA A 2 1.24 -7.60 -13.52
N LYS A 3 1.03 -6.28 -13.51
CA LYS A 3 0.21 -5.60 -12.49
C LYS A 3 -1.24 -6.11 -12.53
N PRO A 4 -1.87 -6.40 -11.38
CA PRO A 4 -3.32 -6.37 -11.24
C PRO A 4 -3.81 -4.94 -11.48
N GLY A 5 -4.41 -4.69 -12.64
CA GLY A 5 -5.06 -3.43 -12.97
C GLY A 5 -4.35 -2.57 -14.01
N ASP A 6 -5.11 -2.25 -15.05
CA ASP A 6 -4.89 -1.28 -16.15
C ASP A 6 -4.12 -1.73 -17.40
N THR A 7 -4.76 -2.60 -18.17
CA THR A 7 -4.61 -2.65 -19.63
C THR A 7 -5.89 -2.15 -20.30
N ARG A 8 -5.77 -1.26 -21.29
CA ARG A 8 -6.86 -0.53 -22.00
C ARG A 8 -7.86 -1.40 -22.79
N LYS A 9 -7.87 -2.72 -22.57
CA LYS A 9 -8.87 -3.69 -23.05
C LYS A 9 -9.01 -4.77 -21.95
N LYS A 10 -9.76 -4.51 -20.88
CA LYS A 10 -9.83 -5.44 -19.75
C LYS A 10 -10.89 -6.52 -19.99
N LYS A 11 -10.45 -7.76 -20.21
CA LYS A 11 -11.24 -8.91 -19.72
C LYS A 11 -11.52 -8.65 -18.23
N LYS A 12 -12.77 -8.81 -17.78
CA LYS A 12 -13.17 -8.63 -16.38
C LYS A 12 -12.29 -9.55 -15.53
N GLN A 13 -11.40 -8.96 -14.71
CA GLN A 13 -10.54 -9.74 -13.82
C GLN A 13 -11.40 -10.48 -12.80
N THR A 14 -11.08 -11.75 -12.53
CA THR A 14 -11.70 -12.51 -11.44
C THR A 14 -11.29 -11.92 -10.09
N LEU A 15 -11.99 -12.30 -9.02
CA LEU A 15 -11.63 -11.88 -7.66
C LEU A 15 -10.22 -12.35 -7.30
N GLU A 16 -9.88 -13.60 -7.58
CA GLU A 16 -8.55 -14.16 -7.35
C GLU A 16 -7.44 -13.37 -8.05
N GLN A 17 -7.65 -12.94 -9.30
CA GLN A 17 -6.71 -12.11 -10.05
C GLN A 17 -6.51 -10.70 -9.45
N LYS A 18 -7.34 -10.30 -8.50
CA LYS A 18 -7.23 -9.03 -7.76
C LYS A 18 -6.53 -9.18 -6.41
N LEU A 19 -6.25 -10.41 -5.95
CA LEU A 19 -5.37 -10.66 -4.81
C LEU A 19 -3.96 -10.99 -5.25
N TRP A 20 -3.03 -10.72 -4.35
CA TRP A 20 -1.71 -11.30 -4.37
C TRP A 20 -1.73 -12.52 -3.46
N VAL A 21 -1.67 -13.71 -4.06
CA VAL A 21 -1.75 -14.99 -3.34
C VAL A 21 -0.81 -16.00 -3.98
N ASP A 22 -0.18 -16.83 -3.15
CA ASP A 22 0.59 -18.00 -3.58
C ASP A 22 0.42 -19.16 -2.58
N GLY A 23 1.24 -20.21 -2.70
CA GLY A 23 1.18 -21.39 -1.82
C GLY A 23 1.38 -21.10 -0.33
N LYS A 24 2.02 -19.98 0.06
CA LYS A 24 2.15 -19.57 1.47
C LYS A 24 0.93 -18.76 1.94
N GLY A 25 0.18 -18.18 1.00
CA GLY A 25 -1.06 -17.47 1.26
C GLY A 25 -1.09 -16.08 0.62
N VAL A 26 -2.05 -15.28 1.06
CA VAL A 26 -2.23 -13.89 0.65
C VAL A 26 -1.06 -13.05 1.17
N TYR A 27 -0.53 -12.18 0.32
CA TYR A 27 0.60 -11.32 0.63
C TYR A 27 0.41 -9.89 0.10
N ILE A 28 1.29 -8.99 0.51
CA ILE A 28 1.45 -7.66 -0.05
C ILE A 28 2.84 -7.59 -0.69
N PRO A 29 2.97 -7.21 -1.97
CA PRO A 29 4.26 -6.95 -2.57
C PRO A 29 5.00 -5.85 -1.78
N THR A 30 6.30 -6.02 -1.52
CA THR A 30 7.10 -5.04 -0.79
C THR A 30 7.07 -3.66 -1.45
N ASP A 31 7.03 -3.61 -2.79
CA ASP A 31 6.92 -2.37 -3.54
C ASP A 31 5.62 -1.61 -3.22
N ASN A 32 4.50 -2.30 -2.95
CA ASN A 32 3.26 -1.60 -2.56
C ASN A 32 3.40 -0.88 -1.22
N LEU A 33 4.14 -1.46 -0.26
CA LEU A 33 4.44 -0.82 1.03
C LEU A 33 5.38 0.39 0.85
N ARG A 34 6.33 0.30 -0.08
CA ARG A 34 7.20 1.43 -0.44
C ARG A 34 6.44 2.54 -1.16
N MET A 35 5.54 2.17 -2.07
CA MET A 35 4.74 3.10 -2.87
C MET A 35 3.73 3.88 -2.04
N ILE A 36 3.38 3.44 -0.83
CA ILE A 36 2.64 4.27 0.13
C ILE A 36 3.44 5.54 0.49
N LEU A 37 4.76 5.44 0.63
CA LEU A 37 5.61 6.58 0.97
C LEU A 37 5.80 7.53 -0.21
N ILE A 38 5.95 6.96 -1.41
CA ILE A 38 6.31 7.68 -2.63
C ILE A 38 5.07 8.27 -3.33
N GLY A 39 3.96 7.53 -3.35
CA GLY A 39 2.75 7.89 -4.08
C GLY A 39 2.87 7.63 -5.58
N ASN A 40 1.88 8.08 -6.34
CA ASN A 40 1.82 7.95 -7.79
C ASN A 40 1.17 9.19 -8.42
N LYS A 41 0.95 9.18 -9.74
CA LYS A 41 0.36 10.32 -10.45
C LYS A 41 -1.05 10.74 -9.98
N HIS A 42 -1.76 9.86 -9.28
CA HIS A 42 -3.12 10.11 -8.79
C HIS A 42 -3.17 10.40 -7.28
N ARG A 43 -2.11 10.08 -6.54
CA ARG A 43 -2.10 10.13 -5.07
C ARG A 43 -0.74 10.53 -4.54
N THR A 44 -0.72 11.56 -3.72
CA THR A 44 0.47 11.99 -2.99
C THR A 44 0.89 10.93 -1.99
N GLY A 45 2.19 10.59 -1.97
CA GLY A 45 2.76 9.65 -1.01
C GLY A 45 2.97 10.26 0.38
N ALA A 46 3.02 9.40 1.38
CA ALA A 46 3.08 9.77 2.78
C ALA A 46 4.30 10.64 3.14
N ALA A 47 5.46 10.40 2.51
CA ALA A 47 6.68 11.18 2.78
C ALA A 47 6.50 12.65 2.38
N LYS A 48 5.86 12.91 1.22
CA LYS A 48 5.54 14.27 0.78
C LYS A 48 4.48 14.91 1.66
N ILE A 49 3.43 14.17 2.03
CA ILE A 49 2.37 14.65 2.93
C ILE A 49 2.97 15.10 4.26
N TYR A 50 3.75 14.23 4.91
CA TYR A 50 4.37 14.54 6.19
C TYR A 50 5.29 15.77 6.09
N GLY A 51 6.19 15.78 5.09
CA GLY A 51 7.13 16.88 4.89
C GLY A 51 6.48 18.22 4.55
N SER A 52 5.34 18.21 3.87
CA SER A 52 4.63 19.44 3.50
C SER A 52 3.73 19.96 4.62
N GLU A 53 3.01 19.08 5.31
CA GLU A 53 1.94 19.48 6.23
C GLU A 53 2.37 19.52 7.70
N TYR A 54 3.32 18.68 8.12
CA TYR A 54 3.72 18.56 9.53
C TYR A 54 5.07 19.22 9.79
N GLU A 55 6.01 19.07 8.86
CA GLU A 55 7.38 19.57 8.99
C GLU A 55 7.65 20.85 8.18
N SER A 56 6.60 21.38 7.51
CA SER A 56 6.61 22.60 6.70
C SER A 56 7.72 22.69 5.64
N LYS A 57 7.35 22.64 4.36
CA LYS A 57 8.25 22.82 3.19
C LYS A 57 9.33 21.75 3.00
N LYS A 58 9.28 20.60 3.70
CA LYS A 58 10.21 19.46 3.49
C LYS A 58 9.68 18.38 2.54
N GLY A 59 8.47 18.53 2.00
CA GLY A 59 7.79 17.49 1.23
C GLY A 59 8.56 16.96 0.01
N LYS A 60 9.25 17.83 -0.75
CA LYS A 60 10.09 17.38 -1.88
C LYS A 60 11.30 16.58 -1.40
N ARG A 61 12.03 17.09 -0.40
CA ARG A 61 13.20 16.42 0.18
C ARG A 61 12.83 15.02 0.69
N TYR A 62 11.75 14.89 1.44
CA TYR A 62 11.33 13.58 1.98
C TYR A 62 10.83 12.62 0.91
N LEU A 63 10.15 13.12 -0.13
CA LEU A 63 9.80 12.30 -1.28
C LEU A 63 11.04 11.75 -2.01
N ASP A 64 12.02 12.62 -2.27
CA ASP A 64 13.23 12.23 -2.98
C ASP A 64 14.06 11.25 -2.13
N PHE A 65 14.15 11.48 -0.81
CA PHE A 65 14.72 10.53 0.14
C PHE A 65 14.01 9.17 0.12
N ALA A 66 12.68 9.14 0.19
CA ALA A 66 11.92 7.88 0.17
C ALA A 66 12.11 7.11 -1.15
N LYS A 67 12.27 7.81 -2.28
CA LYS A 67 12.56 7.19 -3.57
C LYS A 67 13.97 6.62 -3.64
N ALA A 68 14.97 7.33 -3.16
CA ALA A 68 16.37 6.92 -3.30
C ALA A 68 16.79 5.90 -2.23
N CYS A 69 16.34 6.09 -1.00
CA CYS A 69 17.00 5.50 0.17
C CYS A 69 16.18 4.47 0.93
N ILE A 70 14.86 4.39 0.71
CA ILE A 70 13.97 3.49 1.47
C ILE A 70 13.57 2.27 0.63
N TRP A 71 13.84 1.09 1.16
CA TRP A 71 13.53 -0.20 0.56
C TRP A 71 12.82 -1.11 1.56
N VAL A 72 11.68 -1.67 1.17
CA VAL A 72 10.96 -2.64 2.00
C VAL A 72 11.48 -4.04 1.70
N VAL A 73 11.87 -4.76 2.74
CA VAL A 73 12.41 -6.11 2.66
C VAL A 73 11.36 -7.12 3.13
N GLY A 74 11.19 -8.17 2.35
CA GLY A 74 10.26 -9.27 2.60
C GLY A 74 10.77 -10.55 1.95
N ASP A 75 10.06 -11.65 2.16
CA ASP A 75 10.39 -12.96 1.59
C ASP A 75 10.19 -12.92 0.07
N ASN A 76 11.30 -12.88 -0.69
CA ASN A 76 11.30 -12.76 -2.14
C ASN A 76 10.41 -11.60 -2.65
N GLY A 77 10.45 -10.46 -1.96
CA GLY A 77 9.64 -9.28 -2.30
C GLY A 77 8.17 -9.36 -1.86
N LYS A 78 7.85 -10.26 -0.93
CA LYS A 78 6.48 -10.47 -0.41
C LYS A 78 6.44 -10.30 1.11
N VAL A 79 5.37 -9.66 1.57
CA VAL A 79 5.04 -9.52 2.99
C VAL A 79 3.73 -10.24 3.25
N TYR A 80 3.78 -11.33 3.99
CA TYR A 80 2.61 -12.12 4.32
C TYR A 80 1.91 -11.59 5.57
N PHE A 81 0.59 -11.78 5.63
CA PHE A 81 -0.18 -11.54 6.84
C PHE A 81 0.23 -12.52 7.94
N GLU A 82 0.37 -12.07 9.18
CA GLU A 82 0.82 -12.93 10.30
C GLU A 82 -0.07 -14.18 10.45
N LYS A 83 -1.40 -13.95 10.42
CA LYS A 83 -2.35 -15.05 10.23
C LYS A 83 -2.43 -15.35 8.75
N ALA A 84 -1.84 -16.46 8.34
CA ALA A 84 -1.87 -16.92 6.96
C ALA A 84 -3.32 -17.04 6.46
N ARG A 85 -3.59 -16.41 5.32
CA ARG A 85 -4.90 -16.40 4.65
C ARG A 85 -4.74 -17.07 3.31
N LYS A 86 -5.64 -17.98 2.95
CA LYS A 86 -5.62 -18.64 1.63
C LYS A 86 -6.43 -17.87 0.57
N THR A 87 -7.38 -17.06 1.01
CA THR A 87 -8.34 -16.34 0.16
C THR A 87 -8.84 -15.06 0.86
N TRP A 88 -9.84 -14.38 0.28
CA TRP A 88 -10.57 -13.25 0.85
C TRP A 88 -11.70 -13.70 1.78
N ASP A 89 -12.10 -12.82 2.70
CA ASP A 89 -13.18 -13.12 3.67
C ASP A 89 -14.56 -12.72 3.14
N ASP A 90 -14.62 -11.67 2.31
CA ASP A 90 -15.87 -11.11 1.78
C ASP A 90 -15.63 -10.37 0.44
N VAL A 91 -16.70 -9.88 -0.20
CA VAL A 91 -16.67 -9.19 -1.48
C VAL A 91 -17.39 -7.84 -1.41
N ASP A 92 -16.67 -6.74 -1.61
CA ASP A 92 -17.25 -5.39 -1.79
C ASP A 92 -17.76 -5.27 -3.24
N VAL A 93 -19.08 -5.10 -3.39
CA VAL A 93 -19.75 -4.93 -4.68
C VAL A 93 -20.29 -3.52 -4.80
N ARG A 94 -19.84 -2.76 -5.81
CA ARG A 94 -20.30 -1.38 -6.04
C ARG A 94 -20.60 -1.12 -7.49
N SER A 95 -21.65 -0.34 -7.74
CA SER A 95 -21.93 0.20 -9.07
C SER A 95 -21.29 1.57 -9.26
N PHE A 96 -20.86 1.86 -10.48
CA PHE A 96 -20.28 3.14 -10.89
C PHE A 96 -20.79 3.53 -12.28
N ILE A 97 -20.82 4.83 -12.56
CA ILE A 97 -21.17 5.34 -13.88
C ILE A 97 -19.97 5.11 -14.80
N ASN A 98 -20.18 4.45 -15.93
CA ASN A 98 -19.15 4.18 -16.91
C ASN A 98 -19.01 5.33 -17.93
N ALA A 99 -18.03 5.23 -18.83
CA ALA A 99 -17.75 6.29 -19.80
C ALA A 99 -18.90 6.57 -20.77
N THR A 100 -19.84 5.63 -20.95
CA THR A 100 -21.01 5.79 -21.82
C THR A 100 -22.26 6.26 -21.07
N GLY A 101 -22.14 6.62 -19.79
CA GLY A 101 -23.27 7.05 -18.95
C GLY A 101 -24.14 5.91 -18.41
N GLY A 102 -23.83 4.65 -18.73
CA GLY A 102 -24.45 3.46 -18.15
C GLY A 102 -23.89 3.14 -16.77
N ARG A 103 -24.40 2.08 -16.14
CA ARG A 103 -23.88 1.58 -14.85
C ARG A 103 -23.13 0.27 -15.06
N ASP A 104 -21.91 0.23 -14.57
CA ASP A 104 -21.13 -1.01 -14.42
C ASP A 104 -20.98 -1.35 -12.94
N THR A 105 -20.77 -2.63 -12.65
CA THR A 105 -20.51 -3.13 -11.29
C THR A 105 -19.07 -3.62 -11.18
N THR A 106 -18.41 -3.28 -10.08
CA THR A 106 -17.08 -3.76 -9.73
C THR A 106 -17.12 -4.48 -8.38
N GLU A 107 -16.48 -5.63 -8.35
CA GLU A 107 -16.35 -6.50 -7.18
C GLU A 107 -14.90 -6.47 -6.71
N ARG A 108 -14.69 -6.46 -5.39
CA ARG A 108 -13.35 -6.44 -4.80
C ARG A 108 -13.27 -7.42 -3.63
N PRO A 109 -12.18 -8.20 -3.55
CA PRO A 109 -11.94 -9.03 -2.39
C PRO A 109 -11.68 -8.19 -1.14
N VAL A 110 -12.24 -8.60 -0.01
CA VAL A 110 -12.10 -7.95 1.29
C VAL A 110 -11.34 -8.86 2.25
N LEU A 111 -10.40 -8.26 2.98
CA LEU A 111 -9.75 -8.89 4.14
C LEU A 111 -10.27 -8.21 5.39
N ASN A 112 -11.08 -8.92 6.17
CA ASN A 112 -11.69 -8.44 7.39
C ASN A 112 -10.64 -8.24 8.48
N THR A 113 -10.86 -7.23 9.31
CA THR A 113 -10.06 -6.97 10.50
C THR A 113 -10.39 -7.99 11.61
N PRO A 114 -9.45 -8.29 12.52
CA PRO A 114 -8.08 -7.79 12.53
C PRO A 114 -7.17 -8.51 11.52
N TRP A 115 -6.23 -7.75 10.97
CA TRP A 115 -5.10 -8.27 10.22
C TRP A 115 -3.84 -7.51 10.63
N SER A 116 -2.69 -8.16 10.46
CA SER A 116 -1.39 -7.64 10.86
C SER A 116 -0.33 -8.08 9.84
N LEU A 117 0.71 -7.25 9.70
CA LEU A 117 1.84 -7.46 8.80
C LEU A 117 3.11 -7.09 9.57
N ASN A 118 4.16 -7.90 9.41
CA ASN A 118 5.51 -7.56 9.83
C ASN A 118 6.39 -7.44 8.60
N PHE A 119 7.08 -6.31 8.47
CA PHE A 119 8.02 -6.09 7.38
C PHE A 119 9.23 -5.32 7.89
N LYS A 120 10.35 -5.48 7.20
CA LYS A 120 11.58 -4.75 7.50
C LYS A 120 11.72 -3.61 6.49
N VAL A 121 12.31 -2.52 6.95
CA VAL A 121 12.64 -1.38 6.11
C VAL A 121 14.15 -1.20 6.16
N GLN A 122 14.79 -1.26 5.01
CA GLN A 122 16.19 -0.91 4.84
C GLN A 122 16.28 0.54 4.40
N VAL A 123 17.08 1.31 5.11
CA VAL A 123 17.35 2.72 4.80
C VAL A 123 18.84 2.84 4.51
N THR A 124 19.21 3.31 3.32
CA THR A 124 20.62 3.34 2.86
C THR A 124 21.34 4.65 3.17
N ASP A 125 20.66 5.61 3.78
CA ASP A 125 21.16 6.95 4.07
C ASP A 125 20.60 7.41 5.43
N ASP A 126 21.45 7.93 6.29
CA ASP A 126 21.14 8.28 7.69
C ASP A 126 20.79 9.77 7.87
N SER A 127 20.70 10.56 6.79
CA SER A 127 20.35 11.99 6.85
C SER A 127 18.91 12.26 7.30
N VAL A 128 18.07 11.22 7.34
CA VAL A 128 16.71 11.24 7.88
C VAL A 128 16.62 10.24 9.04
N PRO A 129 16.34 10.71 10.27
CA PRO A 129 16.24 9.83 11.44
C PRO A 129 15.18 8.74 11.28
N SER A 130 15.41 7.58 11.90
CA SER A 130 14.46 6.45 11.87
C SER A 130 13.05 6.83 12.34
N ASP A 131 12.93 7.73 13.33
CA ASP A 131 11.63 8.22 13.79
C ASP A 131 10.87 8.99 12.71
N ILE A 132 11.55 9.71 11.82
CA ILE A 132 10.90 10.38 10.69
C ILE A 132 10.39 9.35 9.67
N VAL A 133 11.15 8.27 9.43
CA VAL A 133 10.70 7.16 8.58
C VAL A 133 9.47 6.48 9.18
N LYS A 134 9.45 6.27 10.50
CA LYS A 134 8.26 5.78 11.23
C LYS A 134 7.06 6.70 11.03
N GLU A 135 7.24 8.02 11.12
CA GLU A 135 6.16 8.98 10.89
C GLU A 135 5.66 8.94 9.45
N PHE A 136 6.52 8.71 8.44
CA PHE A 136 6.05 8.49 7.07
C PHE A 136 5.10 7.29 6.99
N TYR A 137 5.40 6.17 7.65
CA TYR A 137 4.52 5.01 7.67
C TYR A 137 3.24 5.24 8.48
N LYS A 138 3.28 6.01 9.58
CA LYS A 138 2.06 6.40 10.31
C LYS A 138 1.13 7.24 9.45
N VAL A 139 1.67 8.24 8.75
CA VAL A 139 0.90 9.03 7.77
C VAL A 139 0.38 8.13 6.64
N GLY A 140 1.21 7.22 6.15
CA GLY A 140 0.85 6.28 5.10
C GLY A 140 -0.32 5.38 5.49
N GLY A 141 -0.29 4.83 6.70
CA GLY A 141 -1.37 3.99 7.23
C GLY A 141 -2.69 4.73 7.37
N MET A 142 -2.67 6.00 7.79
CA MET A 142 -3.89 6.76 8.05
C MET A 142 -4.43 7.50 6.81
N ARG A 143 -3.56 7.96 5.92
CA ARG A 143 -3.91 8.86 4.80
C ARG A 143 -3.74 8.28 3.42
N CYS A 144 -2.98 7.20 3.27
CA CYS A 144 -2.81 6.54 1.98
C CYS A 144 -3.55 5.18 1.95
N GLY A 145 -3.37 4.36 2.99
CA GLY A 145 -3.90 3.01 3.09
C GLY A 145 -3.21 2.02 2.14
N LEU A 146 -3.30 0.72 2.48
CA LEU A 146 -2.87 -0.39 1.64
C LEU A 146 -3.97 -0.79 0.64
N GLY A 147 -3.56 -1.33 -0.51
CA GLY A 147 -4.47 -1.88 -1.51
C GLY A 147 -5.22 -0.82 -2.33
N VAL A 148 -6.37 -1.22 -2.87
CA VAL A 148 -7.18 -0.37 -3.75
C VAL A 148 -8.14 0.47 -2.91
N TYR A 149 -8.43 1.69 -3.36
CA TYR A 149 -9.41 2.59 -2.73
C TYR A 149 -9.01 3.13 -1.35
N GLY A 150 -7.71 3.16 -1.04
CA GLY A 150 -7.22 3.96 0.08
C GLY A 150 -7.60 5.46 -0.07
N PRO A 151 -7.66 6.25 1.00
CA PRO A 151 -7.54 5.84 2.39
C PRO A 151 -8.82 5.22 2.95
N THR A 152 -9.90 5.00 2.19
CA THR A 152 -11.14 4.44 2.77
C THR A 152 -10.91 3.03 3.33
N PHE A 153 -10.18 2.19 2.58
CA PHE A 153 -9.80 0.84 3.00
C PHE A 153 -8.29 0.72 3.20
N GLY A 154 -7.88 -0.37 3.88
CA GLY A 154 -6.48 -0.71 4.09
C GLY A 154 -5.73 0.21 5.05
N ARG A 155 -6.45 0.98 5.88
CA ARG A 155 -5.83 1.77 6.94
C ARG A 155 -5.15 0.87 7.96
N PHE A 156 -4.04 1.34 8.50
CA PHE A 156 -3.33 0.65 9.56
C PHE A 156 -2.66 1.64 10.50
N ILE A 157 -2.30 1.13 11.68
CA ILE A 157 -1.48 1.82 12.67
C ILE A 157 -0.21 1.01 12.91
N ILE A 158 0.88 1.69 13.24
CA ILE A 158 2.13 1.04 13.65
C ILE A 158 1.99 0.62 15.11
N LYS A 159 2.02 -0.69 15.37
CA LYS A 159 1.97 -1.26 16.73
C LYS A 159 3.35 -1.30 17.39
N GLU A 160 4.38 -1.58 16.61
CA GLU A 160 5.75 -1.72 17.09
C GLU A 160 6.73 -1.14 16.05
N TRP A 161 7.80 -0.50 16.52
CA TRP A 161 8.88 0.02 15.69
C TRP A 161 10.21 -0.22 16.38
N LYS A 162 11.11 -0.96 15.73
CA LYS A 162 12.46 -1.26 16.21
C LYS A 162 13.46 -0.76 15.17
N ALA A 163 14.32 0.16 15.57
CA ALA A 163 15.46 0.62 14.77
C ALA A 163 16.72 -0.05 15.33
N SER A 164 17.60 -0.50 14.43
CA SER A 164 18.87 -1.15 14.73
C SER A 164 19.96 -0.59 13.84
#